data_AF-A0A251S2X2-F1
#
_entry.id   AF-A0A251S2X2-F1
#
_cell.length_a   1.000
_cell.length_b   1.000
_cell.length_c   1.000
_cell.angle_alpha   90.00
_cell.angle_beta   90.00
_cell.angle_gamma   90.00
#
_symmetry.space_group_name_H-M   'P 1'
#
loop_
_entity.id
_entity.type
_entity.pdbx_description
1 polymer ?
#
loop_
_entity_poly.entity_id
_entity_poly.type
_entity_poly.pdbx_seq_one_letter_code
_entity_poly.pdbx_strand_id
1 'polypeptide(L)'
;MNKTPFKSYKSLQPQHWENFVAQRSSKEFMNVFHTCLGRSGYAALEPLIPLIWSQLVPVYKHLKTIQDWRSKRWISARAKQNKKTKKYELAKDAQIEPIKLSEYEIEMKADGSYFSGVEDPLSRLLGPEHGGRLRTVSNIIG
;
A
#
# COMPACT_ATOMS: atom_id res chain seq x y z
N MET A 1 26.03 -1.46 -23.34
CA MET A 1 25.98 -1.02 -21.94
C MET A 1 26.93 0.16 -21.76
N ASN A 2 26.45 1.30 -21.28
CA ASN A 2 27.25 2.51 -21.07
C ASN A 2 28.25 2.27 -19.93
N LYS A 3 29.54 2.11 -20.27
CA LYS A 3 30.56 1.69 -19.32
C LYS A 3 31.05 2.82 -18.38
N THR A 4 30.73 4.10 -18.60
CA THR A 4 31.36 5.20 -17.85
C THR A 4 30.47 6.46 -17.73
N PRO A 5 29.57 6.53 -16.73
CA PRO A 5 28.74 7.73 -16.49
C PRO A 5 29.50 8.90 -15.82
N PHE A 6 30.79 8.73 -15.50
CA PHE A 6 31.58 9.66 -14.70
C PHE A 6 31.81 11.04 -15.36
N LYS A 7 31.66 11.15 -16.68
CA LYS A 7 31.71 12.45 -17.36
C LYS A 7 30.55 13.36 -16.96
N SER A 8 29.37 12.79 -16.76
CA SER A 8 28.15 13.52 -16.40
C SER A 8 27.97 13.65 -14.88
N TYR A 9 28.52 12.72 -14.11
CA TYR A 9 28.34 12.64 -12.67
C TYR A 9 29.70 12.67 -11.95
N LYS A 10 30.22 13.87 -11.72
CA LYS A 10 31.54 14.11 -11.09
C LYS A 10 31.65 13.60 -9.64
N SER A 11 30.51 13.42 -8.97
CA SER A 11 30.44 12.88 -7.60
C SER A 11 30.54 11.35 -7.54
N LEU A 12 30.42 10.65 -8.67
CA LEU A 12 30.59 9.20 -8.72
C LEU A 12 32.07 8.86 -8.73
N GLN A 13 32.55 8.24 -7.66
CA GLN A 13 33.92 7.77 -7.57
C GLN A 13 34.08 6.48 -8.39
N PRO A 14 34.98 6.44 -9.39
CA PRO A 14 35.15 5.27 -10.26
C PRO A 14 35.51 3.99 -9.50
N GLN A 15 36.26 4.12 -8.41
CA GLN A 15 36.73 3.00 -7.57
C GLN A 15 35.60 2.15 -6.95
N HIS A 16 34.38 2.69 -6.82
CA HIS A 16 33.24 1.96 -6.26
C HIS A 16 32.23 1.52 -7.32
N TRP A 17 32.45 1.87 -8.59
CA TRP A 17 31.48 1.64 -9.65
C TRP A 17 31.31 0.17 -10.00
N GLU A 18 32.41 -0.58 -10.08
CA GLU A 18 32.35 -2.01 -10.38
C GLU A 18 31.62 -2.77 -9.26
N ASN A 19 31.90 -2.44 -8.00
CA ASN A 19 31.19 -3.00 -6.85
C ASN A 19 29.70 -2.64 -6.86
N PHE A 20 29.37 -1.38 -7.19
CA PHE A 20 27.98 -0.94 -7.32
C PHE A 20 27.24 -1.69 -8.44
N VAL A 21 27.85 -1.82 -9.62
CA VAL A 21 27.27 -2.56 -10.75
C VAL A 21 27.10 -4.03 -10.39
N ALA A 22 28.11 -4.66 -9.79
CA ALA A 22 28.04 -6.05 -9.34
C ALA A 22 26.94 -6.26 -8.28
N GLN A 23 26.81 -5.35 -7.32
CA GLN A 23 25.77 -5.42 -6.30
C GLN A 23 24.37 -5.30 -6.91
N ARG A 24 24.17 -4.32 -7.80
CA ARG A 24 22.86 -4.06 -8.45
C ARG A 24 22.48 -5.09 -9.51
N SER A 25 23.45 -5.81 -10.07
CA SER A 25 23.22 -6.92 -11.00
C SER A 25 23.22 -8.29 -10.33
N SER A 26 23.47 -8.35 -9.02
CA SER A 26 23.45 -9.60 -8.28
C SER A 26 22.05 -10.21 -8.25
N LYS A 27 22.00 -11.54 -8.27
CA LYS A 27 20.74 -12.31 -8.22
C LYS A 27 19.99 -12.09 -6.90
N GLU A 28 20.72 -11.84 -5.81
CA GLU A 28 20.16 -11.47 -4.51
C GLU A 28 19.46 -10.12 -4.58
N PHE A 29 20.11 -9.09 -5.14
CA PHE A 29 19.49 -7.77 -5.32
C PHE A 29 18.28 -7.83 -6.27
N MET A 30 18.38 -8.58 -7.37
CA MET A 30 17.27 -8.82 -8.30
C MET A 30 16.16 -9.69 -7.72
N ASN A 31 16.41 -10.49 -6.67
CA ASN A 31 15.38 -11.25 -5.95
C ASN A 31 14.69 -10.43 -4.85
N VAL A 32 15.20 -9.24 -4.50
CA VAL A 32 14.48 -8.25 -3.68
C VAL A 32 13.59 -7.38 -4.58
N PHE A 33 12.85 -8.00 -5.51
CA PHE A 33 11.57 -7.41 -5.91
C PHE A 33 10.58 -7.79 -4.82
N HIS A 34 10.43 -6.92 -3.82
CA HIS A 34 9.11 -6.79 -3.24
C HIS A 34 8.20 -6.47 -4.41
N THR A 35 7.24 -7.35 -4.70
CA THR A 35 6.20 -7.13 -5.71
C THR A 35 5.29 -6.02 -5.21
N CYS A 36 5.83 -4.82 -5.08
CA CYS A 36 5.08 -3.58 -4.99
C CYS A 36 4.59 -3.34 -6.40
N LEU A 37 3.47 -3.99 -6.76
CA LEU A 37 2.75 -3.59 -7.96
C LEU A 37 2.51 -2.08 -7.81
N GLY A 38 2.96 -1.29 -8.78
CA GLY A 38 2.80 0.16 -8.78
C GLY A 38 1.32 0.57 -8.81
N ARG A 39 1.00 1.73 -9.39
CA ARG A 39 -0.40 2.20 -9.51
C ARG A 39 -1.36 1.16 -10.11
N SER A 40 -0.85 0.22 -10.92
CA SER A 40 -1.57 -0.89 -11.55
C SER A 40 -1.87 -2.09 -10.64
N GLY A 41 -1.29 -2.19 -9.44
CA GLY A 41 -1.56 -3.30 -8.52
C GLY A 41 -2.99 -3.35 -7.99
N TYR A 42 -3.63 -2.18 -7.90
CA TYR A 42 -5.04 -2.10 -7.58
C TYR A 42 -5.96 -2.56 -8.70
N ALA A 43 -5.54 -2.53 -9.97
CA ALA A 43 -6.39 -2.96 -11.07
C ALA A 43 -6.74 -4.46 -10.96
N ALA A 44 -5.77 -5.28 -10.52
CA ALA A 44 -6.02 -6.69 -10.22
C ALA A 44 -6.83 -6.90 -8.92
N LEU A 45 -6.76 -5.94 -7.99
CA LEU A 45 -7.49 -5.99 -6.72
C LEU A 45 -8.96 -5.60 -6.86
N GLU A 46 -9.27 -4.61 -7.69
CA GLU A 46 -10.61 -4.04 -7.84
C GLU A 46 -11.73 -5.08 -7.93
N PRO A 47 -11.65 -6.09 -8.81
CA PRO A 47 -12.70 -7.12 -8.88
C PRO A 47 -12.78 -7.99 -7.63
N LEU A 48 -11.70 -8.10 -6.85
CA LEU A 48 -11.66 -8.88 -5.60
C LEU A 48 -12.11 -8.09 -4.37
N ILE A 49 -12.14 -6.75 -4.42
CA ILE A 49 -12.53 -5.92 -3.26
C ILE A 49 -13.90 -6.32 -2.69
N PRO A 50 -14.97 -6.50 -3.49
CA PRO A 50 -16.27 -6.90 -2.93
C PRO A 50 -16.21 -8.26 -2.20
N LEU A 51 -15.47 -9.23 -2.76
CA LEU A 51 -15.26 -10.54 -2.15
C LEU A 51 -14.50 -10.42 -0.83
N ILE A 52 -13.35 -9.75 -0.83
CA ILE A 52 -12.52 -9.54 0.35
C ILE A 52 -13.32 -8.82 1.43
N TRP A 53 -14.01 -7.74 1.07
CA TRP A 53 -14.80 -6.94 2.01
C TRP A 53 -15.92 -7.75 2.67
N SER A 54 -16.62 -8.58 1.88
CA SER A 54 -17.68 -9.48 2.40
C SER A 54 -17.17 -10.49 3.42
N GLN A 55 -15.89 -10.89 3.34
CA GLN A 55 -15.25 -11.81 4.28
C GLN A 55 -14.73 -11.10 5.53
N LEU A 56 -14.27 -9.86 5.39
CA LEU A 56 -13.71 -9.08 6.50
C LEU A 56 -14.80 -8.50 7.42
N VAL A 57 -15.88 -7.94 6.85
CA VAL A 57 -16.94 -7.24 7.62
C VAL A 57 -17.58 -8.08 8.74
N PRO A 58 -17.86 -9.39 8.57
CA PRO A 58 -18.39 -10.23 9.65
C PRO A 58 -17.41 -10.42 10.81
N VAL A 59 -16.11 -10.43 10.52
CA VAL A 59 -15.04 -10.64 11.51
C VAL A 59 -14.69 -9.34 12.23
N TYR A 60 -14.61 -8.23 11.49
CA TYR A 60 -14.18 -6.93 11.98
C TYR A 60 -15.35 -5.94 11.93
N LYS A 61 -16.15 -5.91 13.01
CA LYS A 61 -17.41 -5.12 13.07
C LYS A 61 -17.22 -3.63 12.76
N HIS A 62 -16.08 -3.04 13.15
CA HIS A 62 -15.75 -1.64 12.89
C HIS A 62 -15.66 -1.31 11.39
N LEU A 63 -15.39 -2.28 10.52
CA LEU A 63 -15.37 -2.05 9.07
C LEU A 63 -16.74 -1.68 8.49
N LYS A 64 -17.84 -1.96 9.21
CA LYS A 64 -19.20 -1.59 8.74
C LYS A 64 -19.40 -0.09 8.66
N THR A 65 -18.69 0.69 9.47
CA THR A 65 -18.82 2.16 9.49
C THR A 65 -18.09 2.81 8.32
N ILE A 66 -17.16 2.07 7.71
CA ILE A 66 -16.35 2.52 6.59
C ILE A 66 -17.17 2.56 5.31
N GLN A 67 -17.32 3.75 4.77
CA GLN A 67 -18.09 4.01 3.56
C GLN A 67 -17.16 4.34 2.39
N ASP A 68 -16.08 5.08 2.65
CA ASP A 68 -15.17 5.59 1.63
C ASP A 68 -14.54 4.45 0.82
N TRP A 69 -14.62 4.59 -0.51
CA TRP A 69 -14.12 3.58 -1.43
C TRP A 69 -12.61 3.44 -1.36
N ARG A 70 -11.88 4.55 -1.20
CA ARG A 70 -10.41 4.54 -1.12
C ARG A 70 -9.97 3.80 0.14
N SER A 71 -10.65 4.03 1.25
CA SER A 71 -10.47 3.34 2.54
C SER A 71 -10.70 1.84 2.41
N LYS A 72 -11.83 1.43 1.81
CA LYS A 72 -12.12 0.00 1.51
C LYS A 72 -11.04 -0.65 0.65
N ARG A 73 -10.63 0.03 -0.42
CA ARG A 73 -9.58 -0.42 -1.34
C ARG A 73 -8.25 -0.59 -0.60
N TRP A 74 -7.88 0.37 0.24
CA TRP A 74 -6.63 0.34 0.99
C TRP A 74 -6.57 -0.80 2.01
N ILE A 75 -7.64 -1.01 2.78
CA ILE A 75 -7.75 -2.12 3.73
C ILE A 75 -7.71 -3.47 2.99
N SER A 76 -8.47 -3.59 1.91
CA SER A 76 -8.54 -4.84 1.12
C SER A 76 -7.17 -5.22 0.54
N ALA A 77 -6.33 -4.23 0.22
CA ALA A 77 -4.98 -4.48 -0.29
C ALA A 77 -3.99 -5.01 0.76
N ARG A 78 -4.35 -4.92 2.05
CA ARG A 78 -3.56 -5.43 3.18
C ARG A 78 -4.08 -6.77 3.69
N ALA A 79 -5.27 -7.17 3.26
CA ALA A 79 -5.80 -8.49 3.54
C ALA A 79 -4.98 -9.55 2.80
N LYS A 80 -4.67 -10.65 3.49
CA LYS A 80 -3.94 -11.77 2.92
C LYS A 80 -4.83 -13.00 2.92
N GLN A 81 -4.77 -13.77 1.83
CA GLN A 81 -5.46 -15.05 1.79
C GLN A 81 -4.73 -16.05 2.71
N ASN A 82 -5.47 -16.60 3.66
CA ASN A 82 -4.99 -17.66 4.52
C ASN A 82 -4.88 -18.95 3.70
N LYS A 83 -3.68 -19.56 3.68
CA LYS A 83 -3.41 -20.76 2.85
C LYS A 83 -4.29 -21.96 3.21
N LYS A 84 -4.71 -22.07 4.48
CA LYS A 84 -5.52 -23.19 4.98
C LYS A 84 -7.02 -22.99 4.70
N THR A 85 -7.54 -21.82 5.05
CA THR A 85 -9.00 -21.54 4.99
C THR A 85 -9.42 -20.95 3.64
N LYS A 86 -8.47 -20.49 2.81
CA LYS A 86 -8.68 -19.77 1.54
C LYS A 86 -9.47 -18.46 1.69
N LYS A 87 -9.69 -17.99 2.92
CA LYS A 87 -10.35 -16.71 3.23
C LYS A 87 -9.31 -15.61 3.39
N TYR A 88 -9.72 -14.38 3.11
CA TYR A 88 -8.92 -13.19 3.31
C TYR A 88 -9.04 -12.70 4.75
N GLU A 89 -7.90 -12.47 5.39
CA GLU A 89 -7.79 -12.05 6.78
C GLU A 89 -6.77 -10.91 6.90
N LEU A 90 -7.00 -10.01 7.86
CA LEU A 90 -6.04 -8.96 8.21
C LEU A 90 -5.02 -9.53 9.21
N ALA A 91 -3.74 -9.31 8.94
CA ALA A 91 -2.68 -9.61 9.89
C ALA A 91 -2.84 -8.77 11.17
N LYS A 92 -2.36 -9.28 12.32
CA LYS A 92 -2.60 -8.65 13.64
C LYS A 92 -2.12 -7.20 13.71
N ASP A 93 -0.97 -6.91 13.11
CA ASP A 93 -0.40 -5.58 12.95
C ASP A 93 -1.26 -4.68 12.05
N ALA A 94 -1.82 -5.25 10.98
CA ALA A 94 -2.68 -4.55 10.03
C ALA A 94 -4.11 -4.27 10.55
N GLN A 95 -4.47 -4.71 11.76
CA GLN A 95 -5.80 -4.46 12.35
C GLN A 95 -5.90 -3.11 13.08
N ILE A 96 -4.79 -2.55 13.54
CA ILE A 96 -4.78 -1.29 14.32
C ILE A 96 -5.26 -0.12 13.46
N GLU A 97 -4.78 -0.03 12.22
CA GLU A 97 -5.05 1.11 11.36
C GLU A 97 -6.50 1.16 10.83
N PRO A 98 -7.15 0.05 10.44
CA PRO A 98 -8.58 0.04 10.13
C PRO A 98 -9.48 0.50 11.28
N ILE A 99 -9.10 0.22 12.54
CA ILE A 99 -9.83 0.72 13.71
C ILE A 99 -9.76 2.25 13.75
N LYS A 100 -8.56 2.81 13.70
CA LYS A 100 -8.36 4.27 13.67
C LYS A 100 -9.07 4.92 12.48
N LEU A 101 -9.02 4.28 11.31
CA LEU A 101 -9.70 4.77 10.11
C LEU A 101 -11.21 4.86 10.35
N SER A 102 -11.79 3.82 10.97
CA SER A 102 -13.22 3.80 11.30
C SER A 102 -13.63 4.88 12.30
N GLU A 103 -12.75 5.22 13.25
CA GLU A 103 -12.94 6.32 14.21
C GLU A 103 -12.92 7.67 13.51
N TYR A 104 -11.90 7.94 12.68
CA TYR A 104 -11.83 9.18 11.89
C TYR A 104 -13.05 9.35 10.99
N GLU A 105 -13.54 8.27 10.39
CA GLU A 105 -14.70 8.34 9.51
C GLU A 105 -16.00 8.69 10.26
N ILE A 106 -16.12 8.25 11.52
CA ILE A 106 -17.23 8.63 12.40
C ILE A 106 -17.11 10.10 12.80
N GLU A 107 -15.91 10.54 13.21
CA GLU A 107 -15.62 11.92 13.58
C GLU A 107 -15.89 12.88 12.41
N MET A 108 -15.39 12.54 11.21
CA MET A 108 -15.59 13.34 9.99
C MET A 108 -17.05 13.43 9.58
N LYS A 109 -17.86 12.40 9.89
CA LYS A 109 -19.31 12.45 9.66
C LYS A 109 -20.01 13.32 10.68
N ALA A 110 -19.55 13.30 11.94
CA ALA A 110 -20.10 14.12 13.00
C ALA A 110 -19.77 15.61 12.83
N ASP A 111 -18.56 15.94 12.39
CA ASP A 111 -18.11 17.32 12.14
C ASP A 111 -18.52 17.87 10.75
N GLY A 112 -19.05 17.01 9.87
CA GLY A 112 -19.50 17.35 8.51
C GLY A 112 -18.38 17.45 7.46
N SER A 113 -17.11 17.21 7.83
CA SER A 113 -15.96 17.31 6.94
C SER A 113 -15.88 16.17 5.92
N TYR A 114 -16.52 15.01 6.19
CA TYR A 114 -16.45 13.79 5.38
C TYR A 114 -16.86 13.97 3.90
N PHE A 115 -17.80 14.86 3.60
CA PHE A 115 -18.29 15.11 2.23
C PHE A 115 -17.79 16.40 1.60
N SER A 116 -16.91 17.14 2.28
CA SER A 116 -16.46 18.46 1.81
C SER A 116 -15.50 18.39 0.62
N GLY A 117 -14.99 17.20 0.28
CA GLY A 117 -13.99 17.02 -0.80
C GLY A 117 -12.62 17.62 -0.51
N VAL A 118 -12.44 18.23 0.67
CA VAL A 118 -11.19 18.86 1.11
C VAL A 118 -10.24 17.82 1.73
N GLU A 119 -10.79 16.81 2.41
CA GLU A 119 -10.03 15.82 3.16
C GLU A 119 -10.71 14.45 3.11
N ASP A 120 -9.94 13.37 2.92
CA ASP A 120 -10.44 11.99 3.02
C ASP A 120 -9.96 11.33 4.33
N PRO A 121 -10.67 10.31 4.87
CA PRO A 121 -10.29 9.65 6.13
C PRO A 121 -8.89 9.04 6.10
N LEU A 122 -8.45 8.57 4.93
CA LEU A 122 -7.10 8.03 4.73
C LEU A 122 -6.02 9.10 4.85
N SER A 123 -6.31 10.33 4.44
CA SER A 123 -5.42 11.49 4.53
C SER A 123 -5.20 11.87 6.00
N ARG A 124 -6.23 11.79 6.84
CA ARG A 124 -6.08 11.97 8.31
C ARG A 124 -5.23 10.88 8.93
N LEU A 125 -5.44 9.63 8.53
CA LEU A 125 -4.70 8.49 9.07
C LEU A 125 -3.23 8.48 8.64
N LEU A 126 -2.98 8.66 7.35
CA LEU A 126 -1.67 8.47 6.73
C LEU A 126 -0.93 9.78 6.50
N GLY A 127 -1.56 10.94 6.71
CA GLY A 127 -1.04 12.23 6.29
C GLY A 127 -1.16 12.47 4.78
N PRO A 128 -0.83 13.68 4.31
CA PRO A 128 -0.90 14.03 2.91
C PRO A 128 0.00 13.14 2.05
N GLU A 129 -0.51 12.74 0.88
CA GLU A 129 0.26 11.99 -0.12
C GLU A 129 1.46 12.84 -0.59
N HIS A 130 2.62 12.20 -0.74
CA HIS A 130 3.82 12.86 -1.25
C HIS A 130 4.15 12.35 -2.63
N GLY A 131 4.48 13.26 -3.56
CA GLY A 131 4.67 12.96 -4.99
C GLY A 131 5.73 11.88 -5.31
N GLY A 132 6.63 11.56 -4.37
CA GLY A 132 7.64 10.50 -4.51
C GLY A 132 7.31 9.17 -3.80
N ARG A 133 6.27 9.11 -2.96
CA ARG A 133 5.91 7.92 -2.18
C ARG A 133 4.40 7.88 -1.98
N LEU A 134 3.72 7.06 -2.79
CA LEU A 134 2.32 6.75 -2.58
C LEU A 134 2.20 5.85 -1.35
N ARG A 135 1.45 6.29 -0.34
CA ARG A 135 1.26 5.53 0.92
C ARG A 135 0.20 4.44 0.78
N THR A 136 -0.67 4.57 -0.22
CA THR A 136 -1.67 3.58 -0.60
C THR A 136 -1.17 2.74 -1.77
N VAL A 137 -0.16 1.89 -1.57
CA VAL A 137 0.29 0.91 -2.57
C VAL A 137 -0.22 -0.47 -2.17
N SER A 138 -0.65 -1.27 -3.15
CA SER A 138 -1.15 -2.62 -2.89
C SER A 138 -0.02 -3.61 -2.63
N ASN A 139 -0.15 -4.44 -1.60
CA ASN A 139 0.82 -5.50 -1.26
C ASN A 139 0.38 -6.88 -1.75
N ILE A 140 -0.34 -6.95 -2.87
CA ILE A 140 -0.79 -8.24 -3.40
C ILE A 140 0.42 -9.01 -3.89
N ILE A 141 0.75 -10.05 -3.14
CA ILE A 141 1.59 -11.14 -3.60
C ILE A 141 0.61 -12.15 -4.18
N GLY A 142 0.67 -12.34 -5.50
CA GLY A 142 -0.02 -13.44 -6.19
C GLY A 142 0.50 -14.79 -5.71
#